data_AF-A0A239RHZ7-F1
#
_entry.id   AF-A0A239RHZ7-F1
#
_cell.length_a   1.000
_cell.length_b   1.000
_cell.length_c   1.000
_cell.angle_alpha   90.00
_cell.angle_beta   90.00
_cell.angle_gamma   90.00
#
_symmetry.space_group_name_H-M   'P 1'
#
loop_
_entity.id
_entity.type
_entity.pdbx_description
1 polymer ?
#
loop_
_entity_poly.entity_id
_entity_poly.type
_entity_poly.pdbx_seq_one_letter_code
_entity_poly.pdbx_strand_id
1 'polypeptide(L)'
;MNKEEIQKLLERYLDGLTTNEEEGRLRDYFTRAGQQVPAEWRVYRALFAYEQAEAAALQQQAAVPAATLRQGFQRHWLPVALAVAAAAVALLVLTVQLPQSGNNYAIINGKVIHNKEIINREAEASLNMVSADADEDFDALFQMETAI
;
A
#
# COMPACT_ATOMS: atom_id res chain seq x y z
N MET A 1 -26.99 -2.16 -13.18
CA MET A 1 -27.17 -1.75 -11.78
C MET A 1 -28.00 -0.50 -11.77
N ASN A 2 -28.97 -0.45 -10.87
CA ASN A 2 -29.80 0.72 -10.64
C ASN A 2 -29.05 1.73 -9.77
N LYS A 3 -29.48 2.99 -9.78
CA LYS A 3 -28.82 4.09 -9.03
C LYS A 3 -28.69 3.75 -7.53
N GLU A 4 -29.74 3.21 -6.92
CA GLU A 4 -29.77 2.87 -5.49
C GLU A 4 -28.78 1.75 -5.12
N GLU A 5 -28.60 0.76 -6.00
CA GLU A 5 -27.65 -0.34 -5.79
C GLU A 5 -26.22 0.18 -5.80
N ILE A 6 -25.93 1.10 -6.72
CA ILE A 6 -24.61 1.72 -6.85
C ILE A 6 -24.35 2.59 -5.63
N GLN A 7 -25.32 3.37 -5.19
CA GLN A 7 -25.19 4.20 -4.00
C GLN A 7 -24.85 3.35 -2.76
N LYS A 8 -25.60 2.28 -2.49
CA LYS A 8 -25.32 1.38 -1.36
C LYS A 8 -23.94 0.72 -1.46
N LEU A 9 -23.54 0.35 -2.67
CA LEU A 9 -22.22 -0.23 -2.89
C LEU A 9 -21.11 0.79 -2.66
N LEU A 10 -21.36 2.05 -3.00
CA LEU A 10 -20.44 3.15 -2.80
C LEU A 10 -20.29 3.54 -1.34
N GLU A 11 -21.39 3.54 -0.58
CA GLU A 11 -21.36 3.73 0.88
C GLU A 11 -20.51 2.63 1.54
N ARG A 12 -20.75 1.36 1.21
CA ARG A 12 -19.91 0.24 1.69
C ARG A 12 -18.45 0.34 1.27
N TYR A 13 -18.17 0.84 0.07
CA TYR A 13 -16.81 1.06 -0.42
C TYR A 13 -16.08 2.11 0.43
N LEU A 14 -16.77 3.20 0.76
CA LEU A 14 -16.24 4.24 1.65
C LEU A 14 -16.00 3.71 3.07
N ASP A 15 -16.84 2.79 3.54
CA ASP A 15 -16.66 2.10 4.82
C ASP A 15 -15.59 0.98 4.77
N GLY A 16 -15.03 0.69 3.59
CA GLY A 16 -14.02 -0.36 3.41
C GLY A 16 -14.57 -1.79 3.54
N LEU A 17 -15.88 -1.98 3.34
CA LEU A 17 -16.58 -3.26 3.52
C LEU A 17 -16.83 -4.00 2.20
N THR A 18 -16.29 -3.51 1.08
CA THR A 18 -16.44 -4.12 -0.23
C THR A 18 -15.49 -5.28 -0.47
N THR A 19 -15.97 -6.24 -1.24
CA THR A 19 -15.15 -7.33 -1.79
C THR A 19 -14.58 -6.94 -3.17
N ASN A 20 -13.53 -7.65 -3.61
CA ASN A 20 -12.91 -7.42 -4.93
C ASN A 20 -13.91 -7.51 -6.09
N GLU A 21 -14.89 -8.42 -6.00
CA GLU A 21 -15.94 -8.56 -7.03
C GLU A 21 -16.87 -7.34 -7.07
N GLU A 22 -17.26 -6.84 -5.90
CA GLU A 22 -18.10 -5.64 -5.76
C GLU A 22 -17.40 -4.40 -6.32
N GLU A 23 -16.12 -4.23 -6.01
CA GLU A 23 -15.31 -3.15 -6.58
C GLU A 23 -15.13 -3.30 -8.09
N GLY A 24 -15.03 -4.54 -8.59
CA GLY A 24 -15.07 -4.83 -10.03
C GLY A 24 -16.32 -4.28 -10.69
N ARG A 25 -17.49 -4.48 -10.07
CA ARG A 25 -18.77 -3.95 -10.56
C ARG A 25 -18.81 -2.42 -10.54
N LEU A 26 -18.22 -1.77 -9.53
CA LEU A 26 -18.10 -0.31 -9.48
C LEU A 26 -17.24 0.21 -10.64
N ARG A 27 -16.05 -0.38 -10.85
CA ARG A 27 -15.17 -0.05 -11.99
C ARG A 27 -15.92 -0.18 -13.32
N ASP A 28 -16.57 -1.31 -13.55
CA ASP A 28 -17.34 -1.56 -14.78
C ASP A 28 -18.50 -0.57 -14.99
N TYR A 29 -19.14 -0.15 -13.90
CA TYR A 29 -20.20 0.86 -13.98
C TYR A 29 -19.64 2.21 -14.41
N PHE A 30 -18.61 2.72 -13.72
CA PHE A 30 -18.06 4.05 -14.00
C PHE A 30 -17.36 4.12 -15.38
N THR A 31 -16.80 3.02 -15.86
CA THR A 31 -16.25 2.92 -17.21
C THR A 31 -17.34 2.98 -18.28
N ARG A 32 -18.47 2.26 -18.09
CA ARG A 32 -19.58 2.27 -19.05
C ARG A 32 -20.39 3.56 -19.03
N ALA A 33 -20.61 4.13 -17.84
CA ALA A 33 -21.39 5.36 -17.68
C ALA A 33 -20.67 6.59 -18.23
N GLY A 34 -19.32 6.60 -18.25
CA GLY A 34 -18.53 7.65 -18.86
C GLY A 34 -18.89 9.04 -18.33
N GLN A 35 -19.46 9.90 -19.19
CA GLN A 35 -19.89 11.26 -18.82
C GLN A 35 -21.32 11.35 -18.28
N GLN A 36 -22.12 10.27 -18.35
CA GLN A 36 -23.52 10.25 -17.92
C GLN A 36 -23.68 9.94 -16.42
N VAL A 37 -22.60 10.07 -15.65
CA VAL A 37 -22.59 9.87 -14.20
C VAL A 37 -23.16 11.12 -13.51
N PRO A 38 -24.05 10.96 -12.50
CA PRO A 38 -24.57 12.07 -11.71
C PRO A 38 -23.46 12.95 -11.11
N ALA A 39 -23.75 14.24 -10.91
CA ALA A 39 -22.75 15.22 -10.45
C ALA A 39 -22.13 14.84 -9.10
N GLU A 40 -22.93 14.25 -8.21
CA GLU A 40 -22.51 13.74 -6.90
C GLU A 40 -21.45 12.63 -6.98
N TRP A 41 -21.37 11.91 -8.11
CA TRP A 41 -20.46 10.77 -8.26
C TRP A 41 -19.28 11.03 -9.20
N ARG A 42 -19.12 12.28 -9.63
CA ARG A 42 -18.08 12.68 -10.57
C ARG A 42 -16.66 12.46 -10.00
N VAL A 43 -16.52 12.59 -8.68
CA VAL A 43 -15.26 12.34 -7.96
C VAL A 43 -14.90 10.84 -8.01
N TYR A 44 -15.87 9.97 -7.72
CA TYR A 44 -15.66 8.51 -7.77
C TYR A 44 -15.32 8.02 -9.17
N ARG A 45 -15.96 8.59 -10.19
CA ARG A 45 -15.58 8.31 -11.59
C ARG A 45 -14.10 8.62 -11.83
N ALA A 46 -13.61 9.76 -11.37
CA ALA A 46 -12.20 10.13 -11.55
C ALA A 46 -11.27 9.16 -10.82
N LEU A 47 -11.63 8.75 -9.61
CA LEU A 47 -10.90 7.75 -8.83
C LEU A 47 -10.78 6.42 -9.59
N PHE A 48 -11.92 5.82 -9.99
CA PHE A 48 -11.92 4.53 -10.69
C PHE A 48 -11.27 4.59 -12.08
N ALA A 49 -11.27 5.76 -12.74
CA ALA A 49 -10.55 5.96 -13.99
C ALA A 49 -9.03 5.96 -13.78
N TYR A 50 -8.56 6.57 -12.69
CA TYR A 50 -7.14 6.57 -12.33
C TYR A 50 -6.65 5.16 -11.97
N GLU A 51 -7.39 4.42 -11.14
CA GLU A 51 -7.06 3.04 -10.77
C GLU A 51 -6.89 2.13 -12.00
N GLN A 52 -7.80 2.26 -12.98
CA GLN A 52 -7.72 1.50 -14.22
C GLN A 52 -6.50 1.87 -15.07
N ALA A 53 -6.18 3.15 -15.15
CA ALA A 53 -5.00 3.62 -15.88
C ALA A 53 -3.71 3.11 -15.23
N GLU A 54 -3.63 3.11 -13.90
CA GLU A 54 -2.48 2.59 -13.15
C GLU A 54 -2.33 1.07 -13.33
N ALA A 55 -3.43 0.32 -13.25
CA ALA A 55 -3.42 -1.13 -13.51
C ALA A 55 -2.96 -1.45 -14.93
N ALA A 56 -3.42 -0.69 -15.93
CA ALA A 56 -3.01 -0.87 -17.33
C ALA A 56 -1.52 -0.53 -17.54
N ALA A 57 -1.01 0.53 -16.90
CA ALA A 57 0.39 0.92 -16.97
C ALA A 57 1.32 -0.15 -16.36
N LEU A 58 0.92 -0.73 -15.22
CA LEU A 58 1.65 -1.83 -14.58
C LEU A 58 1.68 -3.09 -15.44
N GLN A 59 0.56 -3.42 -16.11
CA GLN A 59 0.52 -4.55 -17.05
C GLN A 59 1.41 -4.34 -18.27
N GLN A 60 1.51 -3.12 -18.80
CA GLN A 60 2.41 -2.80 -19.91
C GLN A 60 3.89 -2.89 -19.51
N GLN A 61 4.24 -2.56 -18.27
CA GLN A 61 5.59 -2.71 -17.74
C GLN A 61 5.94 -4.17 -17.40
N ALA A 62 4.95 -4.97 -16.98
CA ALA A 62 5.10 -6.40 -16.73
C ALA A 62 5.06 -7.25 -18.01
N ALA A 63 4.58 -6.70 -19.13
CA ALA A 63 4.62 -7.33 -20.45
C ALA A 63 6.04 -7.28 -21.04
N VAL A 64 6.97 -8.01 -20.43
CA VAL A 64 8.09 -8.58 -21.18
C VAL A 64 7.48 -9.40 -22.31
N PRO A 65 7.93 -9.26 -23.58
CA PRO A 65 7.43 -10.10 -24.65
C PRO A 65 7.76 -11.54 -24.28
N ALA A 66 6.72 -12.30 -23.92
CA ALA A 66 6.81 -13.74 -23.80
C ALA A 66 7.13 -14.26 -25.21
N ALA A 67 8.43 -14.38 -25.50
CA ALA A 67 8.92 -15.07 -26.67
C ALA A 67 8.21 -16.43 -26.70
N THR A 68 7.40 -16.62 -27.73
CA THR A 68 6.66 -17.84 -27.99
C THR A 68 7.65 -18.96 -28.30
N LEU A 69 8.23 -19.58 -27.27
CA LEU A 69 8.96 -20.83 -27.41
C LEU A 69 7.96 -21.99 -27.33
N ARG A 70 7.18 -22.14 -28.40
CA ARG A 70 6.41 -23.36 -28.67
C ARG A 70 6.88 -23.99 -29.98
N GLN A 71 7.88 -24.87 -29.88
CA GLN A 71 7.94 -26.16 -30.58
C GLN A 71 9.31 -26.81 -30.31
N GLY A 72 9.31 -28.04 -29.75
CA GLY A 72 10.53 -28.85 -29.63
C GLY A 72 10.77 -29.51 -28.27
N PHE A 73 9.76 -30.20 -27.75
CA PHE A 73 9.90 -31.35 -26.85
C PHE A 73 10.97 -32.32 -27.45
N GLN A 74 11.85 -33.08 -26.77
CA GLN A 74 11.63 -33.82 -25.53
C GLN A 74 12.86 -34.67 -25.09
N ARG A 75 14.12 -34.20 -25.11
CA ARG A 75 15.21 -35.07 -24.58
C ARG A 75 16.42 -34.45 -23.91
N HIS A 76 16.63 -33.12 -23.98
CA HIS A 76 17.82 -32.48 -23.40
C HIS A 76 17.52 -31.48 -22.26
N TRP A 77 16.29 -31.43 -21.74
CA TRP A 77 15.87 -30.38 -20.79
C TRP A 77 16.13 -30.72 -19.31
N LEU A 78 16.43 -31.97 -18.98
CA LEU A 78 16.73 -32.38 -17.61
C LEU A 78 18.04 -31.79 -17.05
N PRO A 79 19.19 -31.78 -17.76
CA PRO A 79 20.43 -31.23 -17.19
C PRO A 79 20.44 -29.69 -17.12
N VAL A 80 19.70 -29.00 -18.01
CA VAL A 80 19.61 -27.52 -18.01
C VAL A 80 18.73 -27.01 -16.86
N ALA A 81 17.65 -27.73 -16.54
CA ALA A 81 16.76 -27.36 -15.44
C ALA A 81 17.45 -27.39 -14.06
N LEU A 82 18.39 -28.31 -13.83
CA LEU A 82 19.11 -28.44 -12.57
C LEU A 82 20.09 -27.26 -12.33
N ALA A 83 20.74 -26.77 -13.39
CA ALA A 83 21.67 -25.65 -13.30
C ALA A 83 20.96 -24.30 -13.06
N VAL A 84 19.79 -24.09 -13.69
CA VAL A 84 18.99 -22.87 -13.50
C VAL A 84 18.42 -22.79 -12.08
N ALA A 85 18.01 -23.91 -11.49
CA ALA A 85 17.55 -23.96 -10.10
C ALA A 85 18.66 -23.56 -9.11
N ALA A 86 19.89 -24.06 -9.29
CA ALA A 86 21.02 -23.70 -8.44
C ALA A 86 21.38 -22.21 -8.53
N ALA A 87 21.35 -21.63 -9.74
CA ALA A 87 21.60 -20.20 -9.94
C ALA A 87 20.51 -19.32 -9.31
N ALA A 88 19.23 -19.73 -9.39
CA ALA A 88 18.12 -19.02 -8.76
C ALA A 88 18.20 -19.04 -7.22
N VAL A 89 18.58 -20.19 -6.64
CA VAL A 89 18.81 -20.30 -5.18
C VAL A 89 20.00 -19.44 -4.75
N ALA A 90 21.10 -19.42 -5.53
CA ALA A 90 22.25 -18.57 -5.23
C ALA A 90 21.91 -17.07 -5.28
N LEU A 91 21.10 -16.64 -6.26
CA LEU A 91 20.59 -15.26 -6.34
C LEU A 91 19.66 -14.92 -5.18
N LEU A 92 18.77 -15.83 -4.77
CA LEU A 92 17.87 -15.62 -3.64
C LEU A 92 18.63 -15.53 -2.30
N VAL A 93 19.67 -16.34 -2.10
CA VAL A 93 20.53 -16.23 -0.91
C VAL A 93 21.31 -14.91 -0.92
N LEU A 94 21.75 -14.43 -2.08
CA LEU A 94 22.42 -13.14 -2.21
C LEU A 94 21.47 -11.99 -1.84
N THR A 95 20.22 -11.99 -2.31
CA THR A 95 19.24 -10.92 -2.04
C THR A 95 18.75 -10.89 -0.60
N VAL A 96 18.72 -12.02 0.11
CA VAL A 96 18.32 -12.08 1.53
C VAL A 96 19.44 -11.59 2.47
N GLN A 97 20.71 -11.76 2.10
CA GLN A 97 21.85 -11.31 2.91
C GLN A 97 22.29 -9.85 2.63
N LEU A 98 21.76 -9.21 1.59
CA LEU A 98 21.97 -7.79 1.36
C LEU A 98 21.16 -6.99 2.41
N PRO A 99 21.80 -6.10 3.20
CA PRO A 99 21.08 -5.27 4.14
C PRO A 99 20.09 -4.41 3.37
N GLN A 100 18.80 -4.73 3.54
CA GLN A 100 17.69 -3.91 3.06
C GLN A 100 17.85 -2.56 3.73
N SER A 101 18.44 -1.61 3.01
CA SER A 101 18.63 -0.24 3.45
C SER A 101 17.27 0.43 3.34
N GLY A 102 16.37 0.09 4.27
CA GLY A 102 15.10 0.76 4.46
C GLY A 102 15.40 2.22 4.67
N ASN A 103 15.01 3.04 3.69
CA ASN A 103 15.36 4.45 3.62
C ASN A 103 14.48 5.23 4.61
N ASN A 104 14.70 5.02 5.92
CA ASN A 104 13.98 5.71 6.98
C ASN A 104 14.42 7.18 7.00
N TYR A 105 13.44 8.08 6.99
CA TYR A 105 13.66 9.51 7.05
C TYR A 105 12.76 10.12 8.12
N ALA A 106 13.19 11.23 8.72
CA ALA A 106 12.35 12.07 9.55
C ALA A 106 12.45 13.52 9.10
N ILE A 107 11.40 14.28 9.36
CA ILE A 107 11.36 15.72 9.08
C ILE A 107 11.51 16.45 10.41
N ILE A 108 12.64 17.13 10.59
CA ILE A 108 12.93 17.93 11.78
C ILE A 108 13.08 19.38 11.32
N ASN A 109 12.23 20.28 11.82
CA ASN A 109 12.22 21.71 11.45
C ASN A 109 12.13 21.96 9.93
N GLY A 110 11.34 21.16 9.22
CA GLY A 110 11.12 21.30 7.78
C GLY A 110 12.27 20.78 6.89
N LYS A 111 13.29 20.15 7.47
CA LYS A 111 14.39 19.52 6.70
C LYS A 111 14.28 17.99 6.78
N VAL A 112 14.41 17.35 5.62
CA VAL A 112 14.44 15.88 5.52
C VAL A 112 15.79 15.38 5.99
N ILE A 113 15.79 14.53 7.01
CA ILE A 113 16.98 13.92 7.58
C ILE A 113 16.89 12.40 7.37
N HIS A 114 17.93 11.82 6.77
CA HIS A 114 18.06 10.38 6.51
C HIS A 114 19.03 9.67 7.47
N ASN A 115 19.67 10.41 8.37
CA ASN A 115 20.63 9.83 9.31
C ASN A 115 19.90 9.21 10.50
N LYS A 116 19.95 7.88 10.60
CA LYS A 116 19.28 7.07 11.63
C LYS A 116 19.63 7.47 13.07
N GLU A 117 20.88 7.85 13.35
CA GLU A 117 21.29 8.23 14.71
C GLU A 117 20.63 9.52 15.17
N ILE A 118 20.54 10.51 14.25
CA ILE A 118 19.91 11.79 14.54
C ILE A 118 18.41 11.61 14.76
N ILE A 119 17.77 10.78 13.94
CA ILE A 119 16.34 10.47 14.06
C ILE A 119 16.03 9.81 15.41
N ASN A 120 16.80 8.79 15.81
CA ASN A 120 16.57 8.08 17.06
C ASN A 120 16.78 8.98 18.29
N ARG A 121 17.86 9.77 18.32
CA ARG A 121 18.15 10.67 19.45
C ARG A 121 17.04 11.71 19.63
N GLU A 122 16.57 12.30 18.53
CA GLU A 122 15.50 13.30 18.57
C GLU A 122 14.17 12.67 19.03
N ALA A 123 13.86 11.47 18.52
CA ALA A 123 12.68 10.72 18.93
C ALA A 123 12.71 10.38 20.43
N GLU A 124 13.84 9.90 20.95
CA GLU A 124 14.02 9.61 22.38
C GLU A 124 13.90 10.87 23.26
N ALA A 125 14.51 11.98 22.83
CA ALA A 125 14.38 13.26 23.53
C ALA A 125 12.92 13.76 23.57
N SER A 126 12.19 13.57 22.47
CA SER A 126 10.78 13.94 22.36
C SER A 126 9.90 13.10 23.27
N LEU A 127 10.15 11.79 23.35
CA LEU A 127 9.46 10.88 24.27
C LEU A 127 9.74 11.27 25.71
N ASN A 128 10.99 11.59 26.06
CA ASN A 128 11.38 11.96 27.41
C ASN A 128 10.78 13.32 27.86
N MET A 129 10.65 14.28 26.94
CA MET A 129 9.96 15.56 27.20
C MET A 129 8.47 15.40 27.44
N VAL A 130 7.83 14.36 26.88
CA VAL A 130 6.41 14.04 27.10
C VAL A 130 6.20 13.14 28.31
N SER A 131 7.20 12.34 28.70
CA SER A 131 7.11 11.41 29.82
C SER A 131 7.55 11.99 31.18
N ALA A 132 7.93 13.26 31.24
CA ALA A 132 8.20 13.94 32.51
C ALA A 132 6.88 14.45 33.12
N ASP A 133 6.57 13.91 34.30
CA ASP A 133 5.44 14.16 35.19
C ASP A 133 4.03 13.88 34.67
N ALA A 134 3.77 12.58 34.41
CA ALA A 134 2.41 12.05 34.45
C ALA A 134 1.80 12.04 35.87
N ASP A 135 2.61 12.29 36.91
CA ASP A 135 2.16 12.31 38.30
C ASP A 135 1.51 13.67 38.65
N GLU A 136 1.97 14.81 38.09
CA GLU A 136 1.38 16.13 38.42
C GLU A 136 0.05 16.41 37.68
N ASP A 137 -0.13 15.93 36.45
CA ASP A 137 -1.32 16.23 35.62
C ASP A 137 -2.59 15.48 36.08
N PHE A 138 -2.44 14.32 36.75
CA PHE A 138 -3.57 13.53 37.24
C PHE A 138 -3.88 13.78 38.73
N ASP A 139 -2.96 14.36 39.50
CA ASP A 139 -3.16 14.72 40.91
C ASP A 139 -4.28 15.78 41.09
N ALA A 140 -4.47 16.66 40.10
CA ALA A 140 -5.56 17.63 40.09
C ALA A 140 -6.96 16.99 40.09
N LEU A 141 -7.11 15.77 39.56
CA LEU A 141 -8.38 15.05 39.53
C LEU A 141 -8.72 14.43 40.90
N PHE A 142 -7.72 13.93 41.62
CA PHE A 142 -7.91 13.33 42.95
C PHE A 142 -8.10 14.36 44.07
N GLN A 143 -7.60 15.59 43.90
CA GLN A 143 -7.83 16.67 44.87
C GLN A 143 -9.28 17.21 44.86
N MET A 144 -10.04 17.06 43.76
CA MET A 144 -11.46 17.43 43.75
C MET A 144 -12.37 16.41 44.45
N GLU A 145 -11.94 15.15 44.57
CA GLU A 145 -12.71 14.07 45.20
C GLU A 145 -12.64 14.12 46.74
N THR A 146 -11.62 14.77 47.31
CA THR A 146 -11.43 14.90 48.77
C THR A 146 -12.03 16.18 49.37
N ALA A 147 -12.69 17.01 48.55
CA ALA A 147 -13.31 18.27 48.97
C ALA A 147 -14.86 18.20 49.06
N ILE A 148 -15.45 17.01 49.14
CA ILE A 148 -16.90 16.78 49.36
C ILE A 148 -17.12 16.05 50.68
#